data_AF-W7UI96-F1
#
_entry.id   AF-W7UI96-F1
#
_cell.length_a   1.000
_cell.length_b   1.000
_cell.length_c   1.000
_cell.angle_alpha   90.00
_cell.angle_beta   90.00
_cell.angle_gamma   90.00
#
_symmetry.space_group_name_H-M   'P 1'
#
loop_
_entity.id
_entity.type
_entity.pdbx_description
1 polymer ?
#
loop_
_entity_poly.entity_id
_entity_poly.type
_entity_poly.pdbx_seq_one_letter_code
_entity_poly.pdbx_strand_id
1 'polypeptide(L)'
;MKKNRIAIFAMAAVSVLSASAGAVAFAKANDAAMKGSSLENDFIRLTVEQDSAQPEYLRFSLDTNNGQTSTKDDDQKNLTYKNFYSGYTTLNINGEKYIYGEGEDTSEPSYDASTGSHTSSQRFGNVEVKQTLTFAEGFTKGYNDMLKISYKVVDAGENDSIGVRILLDPMIEKDDALKLSVKDVNVDNETAFNESVPDVWKADIKSDKSITAYGKNNTASPKPDSLTFANWNSLYDEVWDTSFDNGKAIDDSGVAVKWEPVQAADKEFVSYYGIKNDAVKDKDGSGKNKVSAPKTSASTVAGIAALFAASLLSAAGCVMIGRKEKKENE
;
A
#
# COMPACT_ATOMS: atom_id res chain seq x y z
N MET A 1 71.25 -53.95 -5.05
CA MET A 1 71.68 -53.04 -3.96
C MET A 1 71.77 -51.62 -4.51
N LYS A 2 71.05 -50.66 -3.88
CA LYS A 2 71.09 -49.17 -4.03
C LYS A 2 70.90 -48.57 -5.45
N LYS A 3 69.74 -47.92 -5.72
CA LYS A 3 69.47 -46.46 -5.57
C LYS A 3 68.36 -45.93 -6.52
N ASN A 4 67.40 -45.22 -5.90
CA ASN A 4 66.62 -44.03 -6.29
C ASN A 4 65.66 -43.99 -7.51
N ARG A 5 64.33 -43.80 -7.28
CA ARG A 5 63.49 -42.55 -7.20
C ARG A 5 63.09 -42.09 -8.63
N ILE A 6 61.87 -41.67 -9.00
CA ILE A 6 60.82 -40.80 -8.43
C ILE A 6 59.48 -41.15 -9.13
N ALA A 7 58.35 -41.03 -8.43
CA ALA A 7 56.99 -41.07 -8.99
C ALA A 7 56.47 -39.66 -9.26
N ILE A 8 55.70 -39.44 -10.34
CA ILE A 8 54.67 -38.39 -10.40
C ILE A 8 53.47 -38.91 -11.21
N PHE A 9 52.33 -39.05 -10.54
CA PHE A 9 50.99 -39.18 -11.11
C PHE A 9 50.42 -37.76 -11.29
N ALA A 10 49.87 -37.44 -12.46
CA ALA A 10 49.02 -36.27 -12.66
C ALA A 10 47.62 -36.76 -13.07
N MET A 11 46.66 -36.55 -12.17
CA MET A 11 45.24 -36.85 -12.33
C MET A 11 44.57 -35.60 -12.91
N ALA A 12 44.03 -35.69 -14.13
CA ALA A 12 43.26 -34.61 -14.74
C ALA A 12 41.82 -34.68 -14.22
N ALA A 13 41.45 -33.75 -13.34
CA ALA A 13 40.05 -33.52 -12.97
C ALA A 13 39.46 -32.48 -13.93
N VAL A 14 38.58 -32.92 -14.82
CA VAL A 14 37.74 -32.04 -15.65
C VAL A 14 36.62 -31.52 -14.74
N SER A 15 36.71 -30.25 -14.32
CA SER A 15 35.60 -29.56 -13.67
C SER A 15 34.60 -29.08 -14.72
N VAL A 16 33.43 -29.72 -14.75
CA VAL A 16 32.26 -29.21 -15.47
C VAL A 16 31.72 -28.04 -14.66
N LEU A 17 31.99 -26.81 -15.10
CA LEU A 17 31.27 -25.62 -14.64
C LEU A 17 29.86 -25.68 -15.25
N SER A 18 28.89 -26.20 -14.50
CA SER A 18 27.48 -25.98 -14.81
C SER A 18 27.14 -24.53 -14.48
N ALA A 19 27.00 -23.70 -15.51
CA ALA A 19 26.46 -22.35 -15.40
C ALA A 19 25.00 -22.43 -14.94
N SER A 20 24.76 -22.25 -13.64
CA SER A 20 23.43 -21.88 -13.15
C SER A 20 23.20 -20.43 -13.54
N ALA A 21 22.50 -20.22 -14.66
CA ALA A 21 21.94 -18.92 -14.99
C ALA A 21 21.01 -18.52 -13.83
N GLY A 22 21.44 -17.51 -13.07
CA GLY A 22 20.69 -16.98 -11.95
C GLY A 22 19.37 -16.41 -12.45
N ALA A 23 18.27 -17.06 -12.09
CA ALA A 23 17.00 -16.36 -11.99
C ALA A 23 17.15 -15.40 -10.80
N VAL A 24 17.57 -14.17 -11.06
CA VAL A 24 17.28 -13.07 -10.14
C VAL A 24 15.77 -12.96 -10.14
N ALA A 25 15.13 -13.53 -9.12
CA ALA A 25 13.71 -13.32 -8.88
C ALA A 25 13.57 -11.83 -8.54
N PHE A 26 13.21 -11.03 -9.54
CA PHE A 26 12.64 -9.72 -9.28
C PHE A 26 11.39 -9.98 -8.43
N ALA A 27 11.33 -9.42 -7.21
CA ALA A 27 10.05 -9.23 -6.55
C ALA A 27 9.13 -8.57 -7.60
N LYS A 28 7.96 -9.16 -7.83
CA LYS A 28 7.03 -8.54 -8.77
C LYS A 28 6.61 -7.22 -8.12
N ALA A 29 6.44 -6.16 -8.92
CA ALA A 29 6.16 -4.80 -8.45
C ALA A 29 4.98 -4.66 -7.45
N ASN A 30 4.16 -5.70 -7.34
CA ASN A 30 2.96 -5.77 -6.52
C ASN A 30 3.11 -6.65 -5.27
N ASP A 31 4.22 -7.36 -5.11
CA ASP A 31 4.44 -8.25 -3.99
C ASP A 31 4.42 -7.40 -2.71
N ALA A 32 3.45 -7.68 -1.84
CA ALA A 32 3.34 -7.01 -0.57
C ALA A 32 4.23 -7.73 0.46
N ALA A 33 4.82 -6.95 1.37
CA ALA A 33 5.64 -7.46 2.44
C ALA A 33 5.39 -6.69 3.73
N MET A 34 5.54 -7.40 4.86
CA MET A 34 5.52 -6.76 6.17
C MET A 34 6.87 -6.10 6.46
N LYS A 35 6.83 -4.89 7.00
CA LYS A 35 7.98 -4.19 7.54
C LYS A 35 7.60 -3.46 8.82
N GLY A 36 8.04 -4.01 9.95
CA GLY A 36 7.58 -3.55 11.26
C GLY A 36 6.06 -3.72 11.38
N SER A 37 5.37 -2.65 11.75
CA SER A 37 3.91 -2.59 11.88
C SER A 37 3.18 -2.17 10.59
N SER A 38 3.89 -2.11 9.46
CA SER A 38 3.34 -1.68 8.18
C SER A 38 3.36 -2.80 7.14
N LEU A 39 2.41 -2.72 6.21
CA LEU A 39 2.38 -3.50 4.99
C LEU A 39 2.81 -2.59 3.84
N GLU A 40 3.75 -3.01 3.00
CA GLU A 40 4.24 -2.22 1.87
C GLU A 40 4.36 -3.06 0.61
N ASN A 41 4.11 -2.43 -0.54
CA ASN A 41 4.57 -2.92 -1.84
C ASN A 41 5.54 -1.89 -2.43
N ASP A 42 5.91 -2.01 -3.70
CA ASP A 42 6.89 -1.09 -4.28
C ASP A 42 6.39 0.34 -4.43
N PHE A 43 5.07 0.59 -4.38
CA PHE A 43 4.47 1.89 -4.65
C PHE A 43 4.04 2.61 -3.38
N ILE A 44 3.34 1.92 -2.48
CA ILE A 44 2.66 2.49 -1.32
C ILE A 44 2.87 1.63 -0.07
N ARG A 45 2.74 2.27 1.09
CA ARG A 45 2.83 1.66 2.42
C ARG A 45 1.59 2.01 3.22
N LEU A 46 0.95 0.97 3.75
CA LEU A 46 -0.21 1.04 4.63
C LEU A 46 0.25 0.80 6.07
N THR A 47 -0.22 1.64 6.99
CA THR A 47 -0.12 1.39 8.44
C THR A 47 -1.51 1.55 9.06
N VAL A 48 -1.87 0.66 9.98
CA VAL A 48 -3.15 0.66 10.71
C VAL A 48 -2.85 0.64 12.20
N GLU A 49 -3.58 1.44 12.98
CA GLU A 49 -3.52 1.35 14.44
C GLU A 49 -4.22 0.08 14.92
N GLN A 50 -3.48 -0.78 15.60
CA GLN A 50 -3.97 -2.10 16.03
C GLN A 50 -4.02 -2.22 17.56
N ASP A 51 -3.56 -1.22 18.31
CA ASP A 51 -3.75 -1.18 19.75
C ASP A 51 -5.14 -0.64 20.08
N SER A 52 -6.01 -1.52 20.56
CA SER A 52 -7.40 -1.20 20.92
C SER A 52 -7.53 -0.21 22.10
N ALA A 53 -6.43 0.11 22.78
CA ALA A 53 -6.40 1.16 23.79
C ALA A 53 -6.23 2.58 23.20
N GLN A 54 -5.88 2.71 21.92
CA GLN A 54 -5.67 4.01 21.27
C GLN A 54 -6.98 4.56 20.70
N PRO A 55 -7.19 5.89 20.74
CA PRO A 55 -8.37 6.52 20.14
C PRO A 55 -8.42 6.39 18.61
N GLU A 56 -7.28 6.10 17.98
CA GLU A 56 -7.19 5.84 16.55
C GLU A 56 -7.34 4.37 16.14
N TYR A 57 -7.72 3.46 17.05
CA TYR A 57 -7.85 2.03 16.75
C TYR A 57 -8.62 1.78 15.44
N LEU A 58 -8.04 0.96 14.55
CA LEU A 58 -8.51 0.61 13.20
C LEU A 58 -8.61 1.76 12.18
N ARG A 59 -8.11 2.95 12.52
CA ARG A 59 -7.80 4.01 11.55
C ARG A 59 -6.48 3.69 10.84
N PHE A 60 -6.28 4.29 9.68
CA PHE A 60 -5.10 4.00 8.84
C PHE A 60 -4.38 5.24 8.35
N SER A 61 -3.12 5.06 7.96
CA SER A 61 -2.31 6.03 7.24
C SER A 61 -1.77 5.41 5.96
N LEU A 62 -1.60 6.25 4.93
CA LEU A 62 -1.05 5.85 3.66
C LEU A 62 0.14 6.75 3.31
N ASP A 63 1.23 6.10 2.91
CA ASP A 63 2.43 6.75 2.37
C ASP A 63 2.76 6.16 0.99
N THR A 64 3.57 6.87 0.22
CA THR A 64 4.36 6.25 -0.84
C THR A 64 5.50 5.42 -0.23
N ASN A 65 5.86 4.32 -0.90
CA ASN A 65 7.12 3.63 -0.69
C ASN A 65 8.16 4.15 -1.69
N ASN A 66 8.09 3.72 -2.96
CA ASN A 66 8.85 4.32 -4.06
C ASN A 66 8.01 5.22 -4.99
N GLY A 67 6.75 5.47 -4.63
CA GLY A 67 5.91 6.47 -5.29
C GLY A 67 5.62 6.19 -6.77
N GLN A 68 5.44 7.28 -7.51
CA GLN A 68 5.22 7.32 -8.95
C GLN A 68 6.55 7.06 -9.67
N THR A 69 6.53 6.10 -10.58
CA THR A 69 7.69 5.64 -11.37
C THR A 69 8.30 6.73 -12.26
N SER A 70 7.55 7.78 -12.61
CA SER A 70 8.00 8.92 -13.40
C SER A 70 8.53 10.09 -12.56
N THR A 71 8.27 10.09 -11.26
CA THR A 71 8.65 11.15 -10.33
C THR A 71 9.90 10.73 -9.57
N LYS A 72 10.82 11.63 -9.22
CA LYS A 72 12.06 11.26 -8.50
C LYS A 72 12.01 11.51 -7.01
N ASP A 73 11.22 12.49 -6.58
CA ASP A 73 11.29 13.05 -5.23
C ASP A 73 10.10 12.68 -4.36
N ASP A 74 9.38 11.61 -4.72
CA ASP A 74 8.14 11.16 -4.09
C ASP A 74 8.25 9.81 -3.38
N ASP A 75 9.47 9.37 -3.10
CA ASP A 75 9.72 8.20 -2.25
C ASP A 75 9.46 8.55 -0.78
N GLN A 76 8.83 7.62 -0.06
CA GLN A 76 8.60 7.69 1.39
C GLN A 76 7.92 9.00 1.83
N LYS A 77 6.94 9.46 1.06
CA LYS A 77 6.14 10.65 1.34
C LYS A 77 4.78 10.24 1.85
N ASN A 78 4.27 11.00 2.80
CA ASN A 78 2.90 10.86 3.25
C ASN A 78 1.91 11.18 2.12
N LEU A 79 0.81 10.43 2.10
CA LEU A 79 -0.38 10.71 1.30
C LEU A 79 -1.58 11.06 2.19
N THR A 80 -1.53 10.68 3.47
CA THR A 80 -2.46 11.12 4.51
C THR A 80 -1.71 11.92 5.59
N TYR A 81 -2.41 12.69 6.42
CA TYR A 81 -1.78 13.44 7.51
C TYR A 81 -0.95 12.54 8.42
N LYS A 82 0.27 12.97 8.73
CA LYS A 82 1.33 12.09 9.26
C LYS A 82 1.38 11.99 10.79
N ASN A 83 0.71 12.88 11.52
CA ASN A 83 0.86 12.94 12.98
C ASN A 83 -0.09 11.98 13.72
N PHE A 84 -1.08 11.42 13.03
CA PHE A 84 -2.00 10.40 13.53
C PHE A 84 -2.59 9.59 12.36
N TYR A 85 -3.34 8.54 12.66
CA TYR A 85 -4.03 7.74 11.64
C TYR A 85 -5.30 8.44 11.18
N SER A 86 -5.18 9.13 10.03
CA SER A 86 -6.16 10.10 9.56
C SER A 86 -7.09 9.56 8.47
N GLY A 87 -6.90 8.32 8.04
CA GLY A 87 -7.92 7.50 7.39
C GLY A 87 -8.94 7.02 8.41
N TYR A 88 -10.12 7.66 8.41
CA TYR A 88 -11.15 7.54 9.42
C TYR A 88 -12.47 7.10 8.79
N THR A 89 -13.32 6.35 9.50
CA THR A 89 -14.63 5.94 8.97
C THR A 89 -15.70 5.99 10.03
N THR A 90 -16.86 6.52 9.63
CA THR A 90 -18.08 6.53 10.44
C THR A 90 -19.16 5.68 9.79
N LEU A 91 -20.01 5.11 10.62
CA LEU A 91 -21.15 4.29 10.22
C LEU A 91 -22.43 4.97 10.72
N ASN A 92 -23.49 4.91 9.93
CA ASN A 92 -24.83 5.25 10.39
C ASN A 92 -25.69 3.98 10.32
N ILE A 93 -25.90 3.35 11.46
CA ILE A 93 -26.64 2.09 11.57
C ILE A 93 -27.98 2.39 12.23
N ASN A 94 -29.07 2.17 11.50
CA ASN A 94 -30.44 2.41 11.99
C ASN A 94 -30.68 3.82 12.55
N GLY A 95 -29.95 4.82 12.04
CA GLY A 95 -30.01 6.21 12.49
C GLY A 95 -29.02 6.58 13.60
N GLU A 96 -28.32 5.61 14.19
CA GLU A 96 -27.29 5.84 15.19
C GLU A 96 -25.89 5.89 14.54
N LYS A 97 -25.06 6.82 15.01
CA LYS A 97 -23.75 7.14 14.42
C LYS A 97 -22.65 6.50 15.24
N TYR A 98 -21.79 5.74 14.57
CA TYR A 98 -20.66 5.05 15.18
C TYR A 98 -19.36 5.41 14.47
N ILE A 99 -18.26 5.25 15.20
CA ILE A 99 -16.90 5.29 14.65
C ILE A 99 -16.44 3.86 14.46
N TYR A 100 -15.96 3.51 13.25
CA TYR A 100 -15.29 2.23 13.07
C TYR A 100 -13.95 2.26 13.82
N GLY A 101 -13.75 1.30 14.72
CA GLY A 101 -12.75 1.32 15.78
C GLY A 101 -13.38 1.24 17.18
N GLU A 102 -14.62 1.71 17.36
CA GLU A 102 -15.29 1.75 18.67
C GLU A 102 -16.29 0.59 18.89
N GLY A 103 -16.41 -0.32 17.93
CA GLY A 103 -17.29 -1.49 18.03
C GLY A 103 -16.67 -2.65 18.82
N GLU A 104 -17.44 -3.73 18.98
CA GLU A 104 -16.93 -4.99 19.54
C GLU A 104 -16.16 -5.76 18.46
N ASP A 105 -14.90 -6.12 18.71
CA ASP A 105 -14.11 -6.90 17.76
C ASP A 105 -14.69 -8.32 17.60
N THR A 106 -15.08 -8.67 16.37
CA THR A 106 -15.50 -10.03 16.00
C THR A 106 -14.40 -10.80 15.28
N SER A 107 -13.38 -10.10 14.78
CA SER A 107 -12.12 -10.68 14.30
C SER A 107 -10.96 -9.74 14.60
N GLU A 108 -9.86 -10.27 15.12
CA GLU A 108 -8.64 -9.50 15.38
C GLU A 108 -8.12 -8.82 14.10
N PRO A 109 -7.62 -7.57 14.20
CA PRO A 109 -6.96 -6.92 13.09
C PRO A 109 -5.72 -7.70 12.66
N SER A 110 -5.55 -7.89 11.36
CA SER A 110 -4.46 -8.70 10.83
C SER A 110 -4.03 -8.25 9.45
N TYR A 111 -2.72 -8.28 9.22
CA TYR A 111 -2.12 -8.14 7.90
C TYR A 111 -1.93 -9.51 7.23
N ASP A 112 -2.18 -9.55 5.92
CA ASP A 112 -1.88 -10.67 5.04
C ASP A 112 -1.06 -10.17 3.84
N ALA A 113 0.24 -10.46 3.87
CA ALA A 113 1.16 -10.10 2.80
C ALA A 113 0.91 -10.88 1.50
N SER A 114 0.27 -12.06 1.56
CA SER A 114 0.00 -12.86 0.37
C SER A 114 -1.12 -12.26 -0.49
N THR A 115 -2.06 -11.58 0.14
CA THR A 115 -3.15 -10.84 -0.50
C THR A 115 -2.88 -9.34 -0.60
N GLY A 116 -1.87 -8.83 0.12
CA GLY A 116 -1.58 -7.41 0.20
C GLY A 116 -2.69 -6.64 0.93
N SER A 117 -3.25 -7.22 2.00
CA SER A 117 -4.38 -6.65 2.72
C SER A 117 -4.18 -6.54 4.23
N HIS A 118 -4.91 -5.62 4.84
CA HIS A 118 -5.27 -5.62 6.26
C HIS A 118 -6.77 -5.87 6.40
N THR A 119 -7.18 -6.68 7.37
CA THR A 119 -8.58 -6.94 7.66
C THR A 119 -8.87 -6.88 9.16
N SER A 120 -10.04 -6.35 9.51
CA SER A 120 -10.63 -6.38 10.85
C SER A 120 -12.15 -6.44 10.71
N SER A 121 -12.85 -6.85 11.77
CA SER A 121 -14.32 -6.87 11.79
C SER A 121 -14.80 -6.43 13.16
N GLN A 122 -15.81 -5.57 13.17
CA GLN A 122 -16.44 -5.07 14.39
C GLN A 122 -17.96 -5.17 14.31
N ARG A 123 -18.58 -5.40 15.47
CA ARG A 123 -20.03 -5.43 15.65
C ARG A 123 -20.52 -4.19 16.36
N PHE A 124 -21.61 -3.65 15.82
CA PHE A 124 -22.34 -2.48 16.32
C PHE A 124 -23.81 -2.89 16.48
N GLY A 125 -24.16 -3.35 17.68
CA GLY A 125 -25.47 -3.97 17.93
C GLY A 125 -25.66 -5.24 17.10
N ASN A 126 -26.64 -5.24 16.19
CA ASN A 126 -26.96 -6.39 15.35
C ASN A 126 -26.19 -6.43 14.02
N VAL A 127 -25.44 -5.38 13.69
CA VAL A 127 -24.74 -5.27 12.40
C VAL A 127 -23.25 -5.51 12.61
N GLU A 128 -22.68 -6.44 11.86
CA GLU A 128 -21.24 -6.68 11.79
C GLU A 128 -20.68 -6.16 10.47
N VAL A 129 -19.61 -5.37 10.58
CA VAL A 129 -18.93 -4.75 9.45
C VAL A 129 -17.48 -5.19 9.43
N LYS A 130 -17.03 -5.67 8.28
CA LYS A 130 -15.64 -6.01 8.00
C LYS A 130 -14.96 -4.90 7.22
N GLN A 131 -13.88 -4.35 7.77
CA GLN A 131 -12.95 -3.52 7.02
C GLN A 131 -11.98 -4.41 6.23
N THR A 132 -11.71 -4.04 4.99
CA THR A 132 -10.64 -4.62 4.18
C THR A 132 -9.91 -3.51 3.45
N LEU A 133 -8.66 -3.28 3.85
CA LEU A 133 -7.74 -2.34 3.22
C LEU A 133 -6.78 -3.16 2.36
N THR A 134 -6.71 -2.93 1.06
CA THR A 134 -5.95 -3.83 0.16
C THR A 134 -5.26 -3.06 -0.96
N PHE A 135 -4.00 -3.39 -1.26
CA PHE A 135 -3.32 -2.86 -2.42
C PHE A 135 -3.98 -3.38 -3.70
N ALA A 136 -4.39 -2.46 -4.57
CA ALA A 136 -5.21 -2.77 -5.73
C ALA A 136 -4.85 -1.90 -6.93
N GLU A 137 -5.15 -2.42 -8.12
CA GLU A 137 -5.09 -1.64 -9.35
C GLU A 137 -6.13 -0.51 -9.31
N GLY A 138 -5.63 0.71 -9.42
CA GLY A 138 -6.46 1.91 -9.49
C GLY A 138 -6.71 2.37 -10.92
N PHE A 139 -5.70 3.06 -11.44
CA PHE A 139 -5.67 3.61 -12.80
C PHE A 139 -4.66 2.90 -13.69
N THR A 140 -3.62 2.35 -13.09
CA THR A 140 -2.46 1.78 -13.79
C THR A 140 -2.58 0.27 -13.84
N LYS A 141 -2.84 -0.27 -15.03
CA LYS A 141 -2.95 -1.72 -15.21
C LYS A 141 -1.65 -2.41 -14.79
N GLY A 142 -1.76 -3.43 -13.94
CA GLY A 142 -0.65 -4.23 -13.44
C GLY A 142 0.08 -3.63 -12.24
N TYR A 143 -0.37 -2.51 -11.67
CA TYR A 143 0.27 -1.85 -10.53
C TYR A 143 -0.76 -1.74 -9.42
N ASN A 144 -0.45 -2.32 -8.26
CA ASN A 144 -1.26 -2.18 -7.06
C ASN A 144 -0.91 -0.86 -6.35
N ASP A 145 -1.06 0.26 -7.05
CA ASP A 145 -0.61 1.60 -6.65
C ASP A 145 -1.67 2.44 -5.92
N MET A 146 -2.82 1.83 -5.62
CA MET A 146 -3.85 2.41 -4.78
C MET A 146 -4.24 1.47 -3.63
N LEU A 147 -4.70 2.06 -2.54
CA LEU A 147 -5.39 1.34 -1.48
C LEU A 147 -6.88 1.26 -1.82
N LYS A 148 -7.41 0.06 -1.99
CA LYS A 148 -8.86 -0.21 -1.91
C LYS A 148 -9.26 -0.14 -0.44
N ILE A 149 -10.17 0.75 -0.12
CA ILE A 149 -10.77 0.92 1.21
C ILE A 149 -12.18 0.35 1.12
N SER A 150 -12.42 -0.80 1.76
CA SER A 150 -13.69 -1.50 1.70
C SER A 150 -14.28 -1.73 3.10
N TYR A 151 -15.58 -1.51 3.21
CA TYR A 151 -16.40 -1.86 4.36
C TYR A 151 -17.54 -2.74 3.89
N LYS A 152 -17.52 -4.01 4.30
CA LYS A 152 -18.55 -5.00 3.94
C LYS A 152 -19.40 -5.35 5.15
N VAL A 153 -20.71 -5.32 4.98
CA VAL A 153 -21.63 -5.90 5.96
C VAL A 153 -21.54 -7.41 5.86
N VAL A 154 -21.16 -8.07 6.96
CA VAL A 154 -21.00 -9.53 7.01
C VAL A 154 -22.11 -10.22 7.80
N ASP A 155 -22.81 -9.47 8.66
CA ASP A 155 -24.01 -9.92 9.37
C ASP A 155 -24.93 -8.73 9.64
N ALA A 156 -26.23 -8.89 9.40
CA ALA A 156 -27.26 -7.89 9.65
C ALA A 156 -28.66 -8.52 9.59
N GLY A 157 -29.60 -7.96 10.35
CA GLY A 157 -31.01 -8.29 10.23
C GLY A 157 -31.64 -7.75 8.94
N GLU A 158 -32.79 -8.31 8.55
CA GLU A 158 -33.49 -7.94 7.31
C GLU A 158 -33.90 -6.46 7.24
N ASN A 159 -34.21 -5.87 8.41
CA ASN A 159 -34.62 -4.47 8.53
C ASN A 159 -33.49 -3.52 8.93
N ASP A 160 -32.27 -4.04 9.13
CA ASP A 160 -31.14 -3.19 9.49
C ASP A 160 -30.72 -2.37 8.26
N SER A 161 -30.37 -1.12 8.53
CA SER A 161 -29.86 -0.18 7.54
C SER A 161 -28.49 0.32 7.96
N ILE A 162 -27.64 0.57 6.97
CA ILE A 162 -26.28 1.07 7.19
C ILE A 162 -25.90 2.07 6.11
N GLY A 163 -25.38 3.21 6.56
CA GLY A 163 -24.59 4.13 5.76
C GLY A 163 -23.13 4.03 6.18
N VAL A 164 -22.23 4.35 5.25
CA VAL A 164 -20.79 4.46 5.52
C VAL A 164 -20.28 5.81 5.08
N ARG A 165 -19.37 6.42 5.85
CA ARG A 165 -18.61 7.60 5.42
C ARG A 165 -17.12 7.36 5.64
N ILE A 166 -16.38 7.30 4.55
CA ILE A 166 -14.91 7.25 4.57
C ILE A 166 -14.40 8.69 4.53
N LEU A 167 -13.57 9.05 5.51
CA LEU A 167 -12.94 10.36 5.62
C LEU A 167 -11.42 10.19 5.49
N LEU A 168 -10.82 11.04 4.66
CA LEU A 168 -9.39 11.14 4.45
C LEU A 168 -8.93 12.56 4.81
N ASP A 169 -7.73 12.65 5.36
CA ASP A 169 -6.95 13.88 5.56
C ASP A 169 -5.77 13.88 4.58
N PRO A 170 -5.95 14.32 3.33
CA PRO A 170 -4.87 14.30 2.35
C PRO A 170 -3.75 15.25 2.75
N MET A 171 -2.55 14.70 2.92
CA MET A 171 -1.36 15.48 3.16
C MET A 171 -0.26 14.95 2.26
N ILE A 172 0.46 15.84 1.57
CA ILE A 172 1.63 15.48 0.76
C ILE A 172 2.83 16.28 1.29
N GLU A 173 3.88 15.55 1.68
CA GLU A 173 5.07 16.09 2.35
C GLU A 173 4.78 16.87 3.66
N LYS A 174 4.56 18.18 3.54
CA LYS A 174 4.33 19.10 4.67
C LYS A 174 3.09 19.97 4.44
N ASP A 175 2.37 19.74 3.34
CA ASP A 175 1.22 20.52 2.92
C ASP A 175 -0.02 19.63 3.07
N ASP A 176 -0.92 20.03 3.97
CA ASP A 176 -2.29 19.54 4.14
C ASP A 176 -3.31 20.50 3.50
N ALA A 177 -2.89 21.70 3.08
CA ALA A 177 -3.68 22.65 2.32
C ALA A 177 -3.63 22.34 0.81
N LEU A 178 -3.82 21.07 0.43
CA LEU A 178 -3.70 20.60 -0.95
C LEU A 178 -4.69 21.26 -1.90
N LYS A 179 -4.30 21.32 -3.16
CA LYS A 179 -5.13 21.74 -4.28
C LYS A 179 -6.00 20.55 -4.71
N LEU A 180 -7.27 20.58 -4.32
CA LEU A 180 -8.25 19.56 -4.69
C LEU A 180 -8.86 19.86 -6.06
N SER A 181 -9.06 18.83 -6.89
CA SER A 181 -9.68 19.01 -8.20
C SER A 181 -10.51 17.82 -8.67
N VAL A 182 -11.50 18.12 -9.50
CA VAL A 182 -12.38 17.16 -10.17
C VAL A 182 -12.40 17.50 -11.65
N LYS A 183 -12.18 16.51 -12.53
CA LYS A 183 -12.11 16.71 -13.99
C LYS A 183 -11.17 17.87 -14.39
N ASP A 184 -10.04 17.97 -13.69
CA ASP A 184 -9.02 19.02 -13.88
C ASP A 184 -9.50 20.46 -13.58
N VAL A 185 -10.62 20.60 -12.88
CA VAL A 185 -11.13 21.87 -12.35
C VAL A 185 -10.85 21.93 -10.85
N ASN A 186 -10.17 22.98 -10.41
CA ASN A 186 -9.86 23.19 -9.00
C ASN A 186 -11.13 23.45 -8.20
N VAL A 187 -11.13 22.99 -6.95
CA VAL A 187 -12.17 23.27 -5.96
C VAL A 187 -11.49 23.99 -4.80
N ASP A 188 -11.59 25.32 -4.81
CA ASP A 188 -10.86 26.18 -3.86
C ASP A 188 -11.64 26.42 -2.55
N ASN A 189 -12.95 26.18 -2.56
CA ASN A 189 -13.86 26.34 -1.42
C ASN A 189 -14.51 25.00 -1.05
N GLU A 190 -15.04 24.90 0.18
CA GLU A 190 -15.79 23.73 0.60
C GLU A 190 -16.92 23.44 -0.41
N THR A 191 -17.12 22.17 -0.76
CA THR A 191 -18.06 21.76 -1.81
C THR A 191 -18.47 20.31 -1.58
N ALA A 192 -19.78 20.04 -1.67
CA ALA A 192 -20.31 18.68 -1.75
C ALA A 192 -20.89 18.39 -3.13
N PHE A 193 -20.49 17.27 -3.70
CA PHE A 193 -21.07 16.70 -4.91
C PHE A 193 -22.07 15.62 -4.51
N ASN A 194 -23.38 15.92 -4.56
CA ASN A 194 -24.44 14.98 -4.14
C ASN A 194 -25.22 14.37 -5.32
N GLU A 195 -25.50 15.15 -6.37
CA GLU A 195 -26.30 14.68 -7.52
C GLU A 195 -25.44 14.02 -8.62
N SER A 196 -24.17 14.40 -8.68
CA SER A 196 -23.21 13.95 -9.69
C SER A 196 -21.86 13.73 -9.03
N VAL A 197 -21.81 12.72 -8.16
CA VAL A 197 -20.60 12.32 -7.46
C VAL A 197 -19.52 11.98 -8.48
N PRO A 198 -18.37 12.68 -8.48
CA PRO A 198 -17.27 12.38 -9.39
C PRO A 198 -16.70 10.99 -9.12
N ASP A 199 -16.40 10.25 -10.20
CA ASP A 199 -15.71 8.96 -10.09
C ASP A 199 -14.26 9.12 -9.64
N VAL A 200 -13.66 10.28 -9.92
CA VAL A 200 -12.23 10.55 -9.70
C VAL A 200 -12.05 11.97 -9.19
N TRP A 201 -11.16 12.12 -8.23
CA TRP A 201 -10.66 13.40 -7.74
C TRP A 201 -9.14 13.33 -7.57
N LYS A 202 -8.50 14.50 -7.49
CA LYS A 202 -7.04 14.64 -7.32
C LYS A 202 -6.73 15.57 -6.16
N ALA A 203 -5.62 15.31 -5.49
CA ALA A 203 -4.99 16.22 -4.57
C ALA A 203 -3.54 16.45 -4.99
N ASP A 204 -3.23 17.70 -5.29
CA ASP A 204 -1.90 18.17 -5.68
C ASP A 204 -1.37 19.10 -4.60
N ILE A 205 -0.05 19.14 -4.40
CA ILE A 205 0.55 20.24 -3.65
C ILE A 205 0.39 21.56 -4.43
N LYS A 206 0.31 22.69 -3.72
CA LYS A 206 0.19 24.01 -4.38
C LYS A 206 1.48 24.46 -5.07
N SER A 207 2.64 23.99 -4.60
CA SER A 207 3.94 24.23 -5.24
C SER A 207 4.14 23.34 -6.47
N ASP A 208 5.00 23.74 -7.41
CA ASP A 208 5.28 23.11 -8.70
C ASP A 208 5.94 21.71 -8.65
N LYS A 209 5.85 20.98 -7.53
CA LYS A 209 6.35 19.61 -7.44
C LYS A 209 5.32 18.58 -7.89
N SER A 210 5.83 17.37 -8.08
CA SER A 210 5.34 16.35 -9.02
C SER A 210 4.58 15.19 -8.37
N ILE A 211 4.18 15.32 -7.10
CA ILE A 211 3.40 14.28 -6.42
C ILE A 211 1.93 14.63 -6.51
N THR A 212 1.16 13.71 -7.09
CA THR A 212 -0.30 13.82 -7.13
C THR A 212 -0.90 12.58 -6.50
N ALA A 213 -1.74 12.79 -5.48
CA ALA A 213 -2.62 11.75 -4.97
C ALA A 213 -3.94 11.76 -5.73
N TYR A 214 -4.56 10.59 -5.83
CA TYR A 214 -5.81 10.39 -6.52
C TYR A 214 -6.76 9.62 -5.62
N GLY A 215 -8.03 10.03 -5.62
CA GLY A 215 -9.11 9.18 -5.16
C GLY A 215 -9.98 8.71 -6.30
N LYS A 216 -10.53 7.52 -6.15
CA LYS A 216 -11.42 6.89 -7.13
C LYS A 216 -12.58 6.22 -6.41
N ASN A 217 -13.78 6.51 -6.84
CA ASN A 217 -14.98 5.89 -6.31
C ASN A 217 -15.32 4.62 -7.09
N ASN A 218 -15.85 3.61 -6.38
CA ASN A 218 -16.40 2.44 -7.04
C ASN A 218 -17.65 2.83 -7.84
N THR A 219 -17.77 2.31 -9.06
CA THR A 219 -18.91 2.55 -9.94
C THR A 219 -19.97 1.45 -9.84
N ALA A 220 -19.66 0.34 -9.16
CA ALA A 220 -20.64 -0.69 -8.83
C ALA A 220 -21.54 -0.24 -7.67
N SER A 221 -22.72 -0.87 -7.56
CA SER A 221 -23.67 -0.57 -6.50
C SER A 221 -23.22 -1.19 -5.16
N PRO A 222 -23.38 -0.49 -4.02
CA PRO A 222 -23.87 0.88 -3.89
C PRO A 222 -22.82 1.91 -4.34
N LYS A 223 -23.25 2.88 -5.16
CA LYS A 223 -22.45 4.05 -5.51
C LYS A 223 -22.48 5.05 -4.36
N PRO A 224 -21.44 5.86 -4.15
CA PRO A 224 -21.50 6.90 -3.15
C PRO A 224 -22.60 7.91 -3.47
N ASP A 225 -23.24 8.42 -2.42
CA ASP A 225 -24.26 9.46 -2.47
C ASP A 225 -23.63 10.85 -2.39
N SER A 226 -22.45 10.98 -1.78
CA SER A 226 -21.69 12.24 -1.83
C SER A 226 -20.17 12.06 -1.87
N LEU A 227 -19.53 13.03 -2.51
CA LEU A 227 -18.11 13.36 -2.33
C LEU A 227 -18.05 14.79 -1.80
N THR A 228 -17.41 15.02 -0.66
CA THR A 228 -17.29 16.34 -0.04
C THR A 228 -15.83 16.70 0.12
N PHE A 229 -15.47 17.90 -0.33
CA PHE A 229 -14.22 18.58 0.00
C PHE A 229 -14.55 19.69 0.99
N ALA A 230 -13.91 19.69 2.14
CA ALA A 230 -14.09 20.73 3.14
C ALA A 230 -12.85 20.81 4.03
N ASN A 231 -12.85 21.72 5.01
CA ASN A 231 -11.77 21.74 5.98
C ASN A 231 -11.82 20.47 6.85
N TRP A 232 -10.67 19.85 7.13
CA TRP A 232 -10.56 18.60 7.88
C TRP A 232 -11.37 18.64 9.18
N ASN A 233 -11.18 19.70 9.98
CA ASN A 233 -11.89 19.91 11.24
C ASN A 233 -13.43 19.87 11.08
N SER A 234 -13.95 20.40 9.97
CA SER A 234 -15.39 20.49 9.71
C SER A 234 -15.96 19.10 9.43
N LEU A 235 -15.22 18.24 8.72
CA LEU A 235 -15.62 16.85 8.47
C LEU A 235 -15.37 15.92 9.66
N TYR A 236 -14.31 16.19 10.43
CA TYR A 236 -13.93 15.40 11.60
C TYR A 236 -14.91 15.60 12.76
N ASP A 237 -15.22 16.86 13.10
CA ASP A 237 -16.10 17.19 14.22
C ASP A 237 -17.57 16.82 13.94
N GLU A 238 -18.02 16.95 12.69
CA GLU A 238 -19.39 16.63 12.29
C GLU A 238 -19.45 15.22 11.68
N VAL A 239 -19.50 14.19 12.54
CA VAL A 239 -19.32 12.76 12.22
C VAL A 239 -20.27 12.12 11.18
N TRP A 240 -21.32 12.82 10.73
CA TRP A 240 -22.21 12.34 9.66
C TRP A 240 -22.84 13.45 8.82
N ASP A 241 -23.52 14.37 9.48
CA ASP A 241 -24.25 15.48 8.87
C ASP A 241 -23.37 16.71 8.86
N THR A 242 -22.47 16.78 7.87
CA THR A 242 -21.56 17.92 7.76
C THR A 242 -22.22 19.09 7.04
N SER A 243 -22.22 20.24 7.68
CA SER A 243 -22.48 21.54 7.07
C SER A 243 -21.22 22.02 6.35
N PHE A 244 -21.38 22.50 5.12
CA PHE A 244 -20.29 23.05 4.32
C PHE A 244 -20.68 24.43 3.82
N ASP A 245 -19.71 25.33 3.78
CA ASP A 245 -19.89 26.70 3.29
C ASP A 245 -19.17 26.87 1.95
N ASN A 246 -19.93 26.95 0.86
CA ASN A 246 -19.39 27.15 -0.49
C ASN A 246 -18.58 28.45 -0.67
N GLY A 247 -18.63 29.38 0.30
CA GLY A 247 -17.80 30.58 0.36
C GLY A 247 -16.51 30.43 1.19
N LYS A 248 -16.38 29.35 1.97
CA LYS A 248 -15.23 29.10 2.84
C LYS A 248 -14.12 28.39 2.07
N ALA A 249 -12.92 28.98 2.08
CA ALA A 249 -11.75 28.38 1.45
C ALA A 249 -11.32 27.09 2.18
N ILE A 250 -10.69 26.17 1.44
CA ILE A 250 -10.07 24.98 2.01
C ILE A 250 -8.60 25.28 2.33
N ASP A 251 -8.27 25.36 3.61
CA ASP A 251 -6.92 25.60 4.13
C ASP A 251 -6.33 24.40 4.90
N ASP A 252 -7.15 23.41 5.23
CA ASP A 252 -6.76 22.11 5.79
C ASP A 252 -7.60 21.02 5.11
N SER A 253 -7.04 20.27 4.16
CA SER A 253 -7.84 19.46 3.24
C SER A 253 -8.47 18.26 3.92
N GLY A 254 -9.79 18.17 3.88
CA GLY A 254 -10.54 16.97 4.22
C GLY A 254 -11.36 16.49 3.03
N VAL A 255 -11.40 15.16 2.84
CA VAL A 255 -12.18 14.53 1.77
C VAL A 255 -13.06 13.42 2.34
N ALA A 256 -14.38 13.56 2.21
CA ALA A 256 -15.33 12.56 2.64
C ALA A 256 -16.05 11.92 1.44
N VAL A 257 -16.11 10.59 1.42
CA VAL A 257 -16.95 9.80 0.52
C VAL A 257 -18.04 9.16 1.37
N LYS A 258 -19.31 9.47 1.09
CA LYS A 258 -20.45 9.02 1.91
C LYS A 258 -21.45 8.22 1.09
N TRP A 259 -22.00 7.20 1.72
CA TRP A 259 -23.19 6.46 1.33
C TRP A 259 -24.25 6.64 2.41
N GLU A 260 -25.43 7.08 2.01
CA GLU A 260 -26.57 7.19 2.92
C GLU A 260 -27.09 5.80 3.33
N PRO A 261 -27.81 5.70 4.46
CA PRO A 261 -28.32 4.41 4.93
C PRO A 261 -29.14 3.66 3.89
N VAL A 262 -28.69 2.46 3.56
CA VAL A 262 -29.39 1.48 2.72
C VAL A 262 -29.60 0.19 3.50
N GLN A 263 -30.50 -0.69 3.02
CA GLN A 263 -30.67 -2.02 3.61
C GLN A 263 -29.33 -2.76 3.65
N ALA A 264 -28.93 -3.22 4.82
CA ALA A 264 -27.55 -3.61 5.12
C ALA A 264 -27.12 -4.94 4.48
N ALA A 265 -28.05 -5.85 4.23
CA ALA A 265 -27.76 -7.18 3.72
C ALA A 265 -26.89 -7.15 2.44
N ASP A 266 -25.75 -7.85 2.50
CA ASP A 266 -24.79 -8.03 1.42
C ASP A 266 -24.25 -6.74 0.78
N LYS A 267 -24.14 -5.64 1.55
CA LYS A 267 -23.55 -4.39 1.06
C LYS A 267 -22.04 -4.33 1.26
N GLU A 268 -21.34 -3.83 0.24
CA GLU A 268 -19.91 -3.50 0.30
C GLU A 268 -19.72 -2.07 -0.21
N PHE A 269 -19.18 -1.20 0.63
CA PHE A 269 -18.90 0.20 0.34
C PHE A 269 -17.42 0.36 0.03
N VAL A 270 -17.09 0.92 -1.14
CA VAL A 270 -15.71 0.88 -1.66
C VAL A 270 -15.31 2.24 -2.21
N SER A 271 -14.17 2.74 -1.72
CA SER A 271 -13.41 3.82 -2.36
C SER A 271 -11.94 3.41 -2.50
N TYR A 272 -11.18 4.19 -3.26
CA TYR A 272 -9.77 3.97 -3.48
C TYR A 272 -9.01 5.28 -3.26
N TYR A 273 -7.83 5.18 -2.65
CA TYR A 273 -6.92 6.32 -2.47
C TYR A 273 -5.47 5.89 -2.68
N GLY A 274 -4.68 6.72 -3.34
CA GLY A 274 -3.26 6.41 -3.60
C GLY A 274 -2.69 7.27 -4.71
N ILE A 275 -1.80 6.70 -5.51
CA ILE A 275 -1.13 7.39 -6.60
C ILE A 275 -1.51 6.79 -7.95
N LYS A 276 -1.11 7.49 -9.02
CA LYS A 276 -1.24 7.00 -10.39
C LYS A 276 0.13 6.94 -11.04
N ASN A 277 0.44 5.78 -11.61
CA ASN A 277 1.60 5.53 -12.44
C ASN A 277 1.25 5.55 -13.94
N ASP A 278 2.28 5.69 -14.76
CA ASP A 278 2.16 5.50 -16.19
C ASP A 278 2.53 4.06 -16.57
N ALA A 279 1.67 3.40 -17.34
CA ALA A 279 2.01 2.12 -17.95
C ALA A 279 3.16 2.32 -18.96
N VAL A 280 4.21 1.49 -18.89
CA VAL A 280 5.30 1.56 -19.88
C VAL A 280 4.81 1.02 -21.22
N LYS A 281 4.86 1.87 -22.24
CA LYS A 281 4.66 1.47 -23.64
C LYS A 281 5.94 0.77 -24.13
N ASP A 282 5.80 -0.44 -24.69
CA ASP A 282 6.87 -1.11 -25.42
C ASP A 282 7.48 -0.16 -26.46
N LYS A 283 8.81 -0.05 -26.49
CA LYS A 283 9.53 0.58 -27.61
C LYS A 283 9.57 -0.29 -28.86
N ASP A 284 9.10 -1.54 -28.79
CA ASP A 284 9.32 -2.55 -29.83
C ASP A 284 8.03 -2.99 -30.55
N GLY A 285 6.89 -2.32 -30.34
CA GLY A 285 5.65 -2.59 -31.08
C GLY A 285 5.05 -3.99 -30.88
N SER A 286 5.52 -4.76 -29.89
CA SER A 286 5.17 -6.18 -29.70
C SER A 286 3.85 -6.43 -28.95
N GLY A 287 3.18 -5.37 -28.49
CA GLY A 287 1.86 -5.45 -27.86
C GLY A 287 1.83 -6.16 -26.50
N LYS A 288 2.97 -6.36 -25.83
CA LYS A 288 3.03 -6.88 -24.47
C LYS A 288 3.38 -5.75 -23.51
N ASN A 289 2.37 -5.17 -22.85
CA ASN A 289 2.60 -4.17 -21.81
C ASN A 289 3.56 -4.72 -20.75
N LYS A 290 4.81 -4.23 -20.71
CA LYS A 290 5.68 -4.40 -19.56
C LYS A 290 5.33 -3.33 -18.53
N VAL A 291 5.34 -3.73 -17.27
CA VAL A 291 5.32 -2.85 -16.10
C VAL A 291 6.73 -2.23 -16.00
N SER A 292 6.87 -0.90 -15.90
CA SER A 292 8.13 -0.28 -15.43
C SER A 292 8.51 -0.96 -14.14
N ALA A 293 9.75 -1.43 -14.07
CA ALA A 293 10.28 -1.85 -12.79
C ALA A 293 10.16 -0.66 -11.82
N PRO A 294 9.60 -0.86 -10.62
CA PRO A 294 9.61 0.16 -9.59
C PRO A 294 11.04 0.64 -9.34
N LYS A 295 11.18 1.84 -8.76
CA LYS A 295 12.50 2.38 -8.45
C LYS A 295 13.16 1.39 -7.50
N THR A 296 14.16 0.68 -7.99
CA THR A 296 14.83 -0.36 -7.21
C THR A 296 15.46 0.31 -5.98
N SER A 297 15.02 -0.08 -4.78
CA SER A 297 15.76 0.27 -3.57
C SER A 297 17.17 -0.35 -3.69
N ALA A 298 18.20 0.48 -3.54
CA ALA A 298 19.59 0.04 -3.68
C ALA A 298 20.03 -0.99 -2.62
N SER A 299 19.16 -1.37 -1.68
CA SER A 299 19.49 -2.28 -0.57
C SER A 299 19.46 -3.76 -0.96
N THR A 300 18.74 -4.17 -2.00
CA THR A 300 18.63 -5.61 -2.36
C THR A 300 19.81 -6.11 -3.21
N VAL A 301 20.47 -5.22 -3.96
CA VAL A 301 21.60 -5.61 -4.84
C VAL A 301 22.87 -5.91 -4.03
N ALA A 302 23.06 -5.24 -2.89
CA ALA A 302 24.22 -5.47 -2.02
C ALA A 302 24.18 -6.83 -1.31
N GLY A 303 23.00 -7.35 -0.97
CA GLY A 303 22.83 -8.65 -0.31
C GLY A 303 23.17 -9.84 -1.21
N ILE A 304 22.88 -9.73 -2.52
CA ILE A 304 23.19 -10.80 -3.49
C ILE A 304 24.69 -10.85 -3.78
N ALA A 305 25.39 -9.71 -3.85
CA ALA A 305 26.84 -9.70 -4.04
C ALA A 305 27.63 -10.30 -2.86
N ALA A 306 27.13 -10.15 -1.62
CA ALA A 306 27.78 -10.69 -0.43
C ALA A 306 27.69 -12.23 -0.31
N LEU A 307 26.59 -12.83 -0.78
CA LEU A 307 26.41 -14.29 -0.77
C LEU A 307 27.29 -15.01 -1.81
N PHE A 308 27.64 -14.35 -2.92
CA PHE A 308 28.59 -14.90 -3.90
C PHE A 308 30.06 -14.76 -3.48
N ALA A 309 30.40 -13.79 -2.61
CA ALA A 309 31.76 -13.67 -2.08
C ALA A 309 32.07 -14.71 -0.99
N ALA A 310 31.06 -15.12 -0.21
CA ALA A 310 31.24 -16.10 0.87
C ALA A 310 31.43 -17.55 0.38
N SER A 311 30.99 -17.89 -0.83
CA SER A 311 31.14 -19.24 -1.40
C SER A 311 32.47 -19.48 -2.15
N LEU A 312 33.26 -18.43 -2.38
CA LEU A 312 34.61 -18.55 -2.97
C LEU A 312 35.72 -18.67 -1.91
N LEU A 313 35.46 -18.37 -0.64
CA LEU A 313 36.44 -18.45 0.44
C LEU A 313 36.43 -19.80 1.19
N SER A 314 35.39 -20.62 1.06
CA SER A 314 35.36 -21.97 1.67
C SER A 314 35.99 -23.07 0.82
N ALA A 315 36.37 -22.79 -0.44
CA ALA A 315 37.10 -23.72 -1.30
C ALA A 315 38.64 -23.58 -1.25
N ALA A 316 39.16 -22.55 -0.57
CA ALA A 316 40.61 -22.38 -0.35
C ALA A 316 41.13 -22.97 0.97
N GLY A 317 40.23 -23.43 1.85
CA GLY A 317 40.58 -23.96 3.18
C GLY A 317 40.77 -25.48 3.28
N CYS A 318 40.44 -26.26 2.26
CA CYS A 318 40.41 -27.73 2.34
C CYS A 318 41.60 -28.48 1.70
N VAL A 319 42.74 -27.81 1.43
CA VAL A 319 43.95 -28.50 0.91
C VAL A 319 45.13 -28.51 1.91
N MET A 320 45.00 -27.91 3.10
CA MET A 320 46.11 -27.78 4.06
C MET A 320 46.05 -28.72 5.28
N ILE A 321 45.33 -29.84 5.21
CA ILE A 321 45.39 -30.88 6.24
C ILE A 321 45.42 -32.26 5.58
N GLY A 322 46.62 -32.81 5.39
CA GLY A 322 46.74 -34.21 5.00
C GLY A 322 48.03 -34.63 4.30
N ARG A 323 49.18 -34.48 4.97
CA ARG A 323 50.30 -35.47 5.05
C ARG A 323 51.62 -34.79 5.39
N LYS A 324 51.80 -34.54 6.69
CA LYS A 324 53.07 -34.87 7.35
C LYS A 324 53.22 -36.40 7.30
N GLU A 325 54.47 -36.85 7.24
CA GLU A 325 54.92 -38.25 7.27
C GLU A 325 54.99 -39.01 5.92
N LYS A 326 56.05 -38.73 5.15
CA LYS A 326 57.15 -39.70 4.96
C LYS A 326 58.24 -39.10 4.07
N LYS A 327 59.39 -38.77 4.68
CA LYS A 327 60.75 -39.18 4.28
C LYS A 327 61.81 -38.28 4.96
N GLU A 328 62.20 -38.63 6.17
CA GLU A 328 63.63 -38.86 6.44
C GLU A 328 63.95 -40.26 5.88
N ASN A 329 65.07 -40.58 5.28
CA ASN A 329 66.12 -39.82 4.62
C ASN A 329 66.65 -40.80 3.55
N GLU A 330 67.05 -40.29 2.39
CA GLU A 330 68.48 -40.37 2.11
C GLU A 330 69.03 -38.99 2.48
#